data_AF-A0A7H4MKW5-F1
#
_entry.id   AF-A0A7H4MKW5-F1
#
_cell.length_a   1.000
_cell.length_b   1.000
_cell.length_c   1.000
_cell.angle_alpha   90.00
_cell.angle_beta   90.00
_cell.angle_gamma   90.00
#
_symmetry.space_group_name_H-M   'P 1'
#
loop_
_entity.id
_entity.type
_entity.pdbx_description
1 polymer ?
#
loop_
_entity_poly.entity_id
_entity_poly.type
_entity_poly.pdbx_seq_one_letter_code
_entity_poly.pdbx_strand_id
1 'polypeptide(L)'
;MLIQWNGSKWVGNDIPDFNTAPPGSNTGPFIMQQEGLGRLFALDKLAEGPFPEHYEPMETPLGTNPLHPNVVSSPVVRLYEEDAIRLGKKDKFPYVGTTYRLTEHFHTWTKHALLNSIAQPEQFVEISEGLAKSKGIANGDWGESQQQTRVYSRGCRGDPPTAHVERQRPAGRNRWDPAALGL
;
A
#
# COMPACT_ATOMS: atom_id res chain seq x y z
N MET A 1 -24.18 -15.98 21.17
CA MET A 1 -23.69 -17.29 20.72
C MET A 1 -24.07 -17.45 19.26
N LEU A 2 -23.13 -17.80 18.38
CA LEU A 2 -23.40 -17.90 16.94
C LEU A 2 -24.17 -19.17 16.62
N ILE A 3 -23.62 -20.33 16.99
CA ILE A 3 -24.24 -21.66 16.82
C ILE A 3 -24.12 -22.50 18.09
N GLN A 4 -25.01 -23.47 18.25
CA GLN A 4 -25.06 -24.44 19.34
C GLN A 4 -25.61 -25.79 18.85
N TRP A 5 -25.25 -26.87 19.54
CA TRP A 5 -25.81 -28.20 19.29
C TRP A 5 -27.13 -28.38 20.04
N ASN A 6 -28.21 -28.77 19.36
CA ASN A 6 -29.52 -28.98 19.99
C ASN A 6 -29.83 -30.44 20.36
N GLY A 7 -28.86 -31.35 20.21
CA GLY A 7 -29.03 -32.79 20.38
C GLY A 7 -29.11 -33.58 19.07
N SER A 8 -29.45 -32.94 17.95
CA SER A 8 -29.53 -33.59 16.62
C SER A 8 -28.84 -32.82 15.49
N LYS A 9 -28.75 -31.49 15.57
CA LYS A 9 -28.11 -30.63 14.57
C LYS A 9 -27.58 -29.33 15.19
N TRP A 10 -26.71 -28.66 14.44
CA TRP A 10 -26.27 -27.30 14.74
C TRP A 10 -27.38 -26.30 14.41
N VAL A 11 -27.69 -25.41 15.35
CA VAL A 11 -28.69 -24.34 15.22
C VAL A 11 -28.15 -23.06 15.86
N GLY A 12 -28.68 -21.88 15.52
CA GLY A 12 -28.25 -20.65 16.18
C GLY A 12 -28.72 -19.37 15.49
N ASN A 13 -28.05 -18.29 15.84
CA ASN A 13 -28.27 -16.95 15.30
C ASN A 13 -27.61 -16.75 13.94
N ASP A 14 -26.71 -17.65 13.55
CA ASP A 14 -26.05 -17.69 12.25
C ASP A 14 -26.19 -19.08 11.61
N ILE A 15 -26.00 -19.17 10.30
CA ILE A 15 -26.00 -20.42 9.55
C ILE A 15 -24.68 -21.16 9.82
N PRO A 16 -24.70 -22.42 10.32
CA PRO A 16 -23.47 -23.14 10.61
C PRO A 16 -22.61 -23.38 9.37
N ASP A 17 -21.40 -22.80 9.35
CA ASP A 17 -20.32 -23.16 8.42
C ASP A 17 -19.58 -24.42 8.93
N PHE A 18 -20.34 -25.49 9.12
CA PHE A 18 -19.86 -26.75 9.69
C PHE A 18 -20.75 -27.90 9.22
N ASN A 19 -20.23 -29.13 9.25
CA ASN A 19 -21.04 -30.30 8.90
C ASN A 19 -22.02 -30.68 10.04
N THR A 20 -22.76 -31.77 9.86
CA THR A 20 -23.72 -32.27 10.87
C THR A 20 -23.07 -33.08 12.00
N ALA A 21 -21.74 -33.10 12.10
CA ALA A 21 -21.06 -33.92 13.11
C ALA A 21 -21.36 -33.41 14.53
N PRO A 22 -21.62 -34.32 15.49
CA PRO A 22 -21.93 -33.93 16.87
C PRO A 22 -20.68 -33.40 17.60
N PRO A 23 -20.88 -32.67 18.71
CA PRO A 23 -19.80 -32.29 19.62
C PRO A 23 -18.98 -33.50 20.07
N GLY A 24 -17.66 -33.35 20.14
CA GLY A 24 -16.73 -34.42 20.52
C GLY A 24 -16.34 -35.38 19.40
N SER A 25 -16.86 -35.19 18.17
CA SER A 25 -16.35 -35.89 16.98
C SER A 25 -14.95 -35.39 16.58
N ASN A 26 -14.24 -36.17 15.77
CA ASN A 26 -12.92 -35.79 15.23
C ASN A 26 -13.00 -34.83 14.02
N THR A 27 -14.15 -34.21 13.77
CA THR A 27 -14.33 -33.27 12.66
C THR A 27 -13.85 -31.88 13.09
N GLY A 28 -12.84 -31.34 12.42
CA GLY A 28 -12.33 -30.00 12.68
C GLY A 28 -13.17 -28.89 12.03
N PRO A 29 -13.21 -27.68 12.63
CA PRO A 29 -14.10 -26.57 12.21
C PRO A 29 -13.75 -25.91 10.88
N PHE A 30 -12.56 -26.15 10.31
CA PHE A 30 -12.16 -25.56 9.04
C PHE A 30 -12.53 -26.46 7.87
N ILE A 31 -13.81 -26.45 7.46
CA ILE A 31 -14.38 -27.47 6.55
C ILE A 31 -13.74 -27.54 5.16
N MET A 32 -13.14 -26.44 4.69
CA MET A 32 -12.46 -26.39 3.39
C MET A 32 -11.01 -26.88 3.46
N GLN A 33 -10.48 -27.18 4.65
CA GLN A 33 -9.15 -27.72 4.84
C GLN A 33 -9.19 -29.25 4.93
N GLN A 34 -8.22 -29.90 4.29
CA GLN A 34 -8.13 -31.38 4.21
C GLN A 34 -8.05 -32.02 5.60
N GLU A 35 -7.36 -31.36 6.53
CA GLU A 35 -7.20 -31.78 7.92
C GLU A 35 -8.27 -31.20 8.87
N GLY A 36 -9.12 -30.28 8.41
CA GLY A 36 -10.12 -29.60 9.25
C GLY A 36 -9.58 -28.59 10.26
N LEU A 37 -8.30 -28.23 10.20
CA LEU A 37 -7.59 -27.38 11.16
C LEU A 37 -7.10 -26.06 10.55
N GLY A 38 -6.88 -25.06 11.40
CA GLY A 38 -6.13 -23.85 11.05
C GLY A 38 -4.63 -24.15 11.07
N ARG A 39 -3.90 -23.74 10.02
CA ARG A 39 -2.47 -24.02 9.87
C ARG A 39 -1.61 -22.95 10.53
N LEU A 40 -0.78 -23.36 11.48
CA LEU A 40 0.39 -22.57 11.94
C LEU A 40 1.61 -22.81 11.05
N PHE A 41 1.74 -24.03 10.53
CA PHE A 41 2.74 -24.43 9.53
C PHE A 41 2.02 -24.68 8.21
N ALA A 42 2.34 -23.90 7.18
CA ALA A 42 1.57 -23.90 5.93
C ALA A 42 1.86 -25.07 4.98
N LEU A 43 2.67 -26.06 5.40
CA LEU A 43 3.08 -27.21 4.59
C LEU A 43 3.74 -26.76 3.27
N ASP A 44 3.18 -27.17 2.13
CA ASP A 44 3.64 -26.88 0.77
C ASP A 44 2.79 -25.80 0.07
N LYS A 45 2.00 -25.02 0.83
CA LYS A 45 1.01 -24.10 0.26
C LYS A 45 1.52 -22.70 -0.06
N LEU A 46 2.73 -22.36 0.35
CA LEU A 46 3.35 -21.05 0.10
C LEU A 46 4.65 -21.25 -0.68
N ALA A 47 4.93 -20.33 -1.61
CA ALA A 47 6.10 -20.44 -2.49
C ALA A 47 7.41 -20.16 -1.72
N GLU A 48 7.36 -19.27 -0.75
CA GLU A 48 8.49 -18.76 0.03
C GLU A 48 8.75 -19.51 1.34
N GLY A 49 7.96 -20.54 1.64
CA GLY A 49 8.17 -21.43 2.79
C GLY A 49 6.98 -21.50 3.74
N PRO A 50 7.00 -22.47 4.67
CA PRO A 50 5.84 -22.79 5.52
C PRO A 50 5.64 -21.85 6.71
N PHE A 51 6.64 -21.00 7.00
CA PHE A 51 6.60 -19.98 8.03
C PHE A 51 6.93 -18.60 7.43
N PRO A 52 6.33 -17.52 7.96
CA PRO A 52 6.72 -16.17 7.59
C PRO A 52 8.17 -15.88 7.99
N GLU A 53 8.91 -15.20 7.11
CA GLU A 53 10.26 -14.71 7.36
C GLU A 53 10.40 -13.30 6.75
N HIS A 54 11.22 -12.44 7.35
CA HIS A 54 11.34 -11.05 6.90
C HIS A 54 12.30 -10.92 5.72
N TYR A 55 11.79 -10.39 4.61
CA TYR A 55 12.58 -10.01 3.45
C TYR A 55 12.35 -8.54 3.09
N GLU A 56 13.42 -7.85 2.67
CA GLU A 56 13.34 -6.46 2.25
C GLU A 56 12.67 -6.31 0.86
N PRO A 57 11.99 -5.18 0.58
CA PRO A 57 11.54 -4.85 -0.76
C PRO A 57 12.68 -4.80 -1.77
N MET A 58 12.37 -4.99 -3.06
CA MET A 58 13.37 -4.95 -4.14
C MET A 58 14.10 -3.60 -4.23
N GLU A 59 13.40 -2.51 -3.91
CA GLU A 59 13.97 -1.17 -3.72
C GLU A 59 13.95 -0.81 -2.22
N THR A 60 14.97 -1.24 -1.48
CA THR A 60 15.12 -0.92 -0.05
C THR A 60 16.05 0.30 0.17
N PRO A 61 15.70 1.22 1.08
CA PRO A 61 16.58 2.33 1.45
C PRO A 61 17.83 1.85 2.23
N LEU A 62 17.80 0.64 2.79
CA LEU A 62 18.92 0.08 3.57
C LEU A 62 19.99 -0.50 2.65
N GLY A 63 19.59 -1.04 1.49
CA GLY A 63 20.48 -1.74 0.56
C GLY A 63 20.96 -3.11 1.05
N THR A 64 20.45 -3.58 2.18
CA THR A 64 20.71 -4.90 2.76
C THR A 64 19.56 -5.28 3.70
N ASN A 65 19.47 -6.54 4.09
CA ASN A 65 18.58 -7.02 5.13
C ASN A 65 19.37 -7.23 6.43
N PRO A 66 19.08 -6.48 7.50
CA PRO A 66 19.79 -6.61 8.78
C PRO A 66 19.68 -8.01 9.43
N LEU A 67 18.59 -8.75 9.17
CA LEU A 67 18.35 -10.05 9.80
C LEU A 67 19.21 -11.15 9.16
N HIS A 68 19.30 -11.15 7.83
CA HIS A 68 20.16 -12.07 7.07
C HIS A 68 20.69 -11.41 5.79
N PRO A 69 21.86 -10.73 5.85
CA PRO A 69 22.40 -9.95 4.73
C PRO A 69 22.66 -10.76 3.44
N ASN A 70 22.81 -12.08 3.55
CA ASN A 70 23.02 -12.97 2.40
C ASN A 70 21.77 -13.13 1.52
N VAL A 71 20.57 -12.88 2.08
CA VAL A 71 19.30 -12.98 1.37
C VAL A 71 18.50 -11.71 1.66
N VAL A 72 18.68 -10.69 0.82
CA VAL A 72 18.12 -9.36 1.10
C VAL A 72 16.61 -9.34 0.87
N SER A 73 16.19 -9.69 -0.35
CA SER A 73 14.78 -9.77 -0.77
C SER A 73 14.34 -11.22 -0.92
N SER A 74 13.02 -11.44 -1.08
CA SER A 74 12.46 -12.78 -1.18
C SER A 74 13.15 -13.61 -2.27
N PRO A 75 13.64 -14.82 -1.96
CA PRO A 75 14.44 -15.63 -2.88
C PRO A 75 13.63 -16.24 -4.03
N VAL A 76 12.29 -16.21 -3.94
CA VAL A 76 11.37 -16.79 -4.93
C VAL A 76 10.60 -15.73 -5.71
N VAL A 77 11.00 -14.45 -5.60
CA VAL A 77 10.37 -13.37 -6.35
C VAL A 77 10.60 -13.58 -7.85
N ARG A 78 9.54 -13.44 -8.65
CA ARG A 78 9.67 -13.45 -10.10
C ARG A 78 9.99 -12.03 -10.57
N LEU A 79 11.16 -11.85 -11.18
CA LEU A 79 11.60 -10.59 -11.76
C LEU A 79 12.09 -10.84 -13.19
N TYR A 80 11.46 -10.17 -14.15
CA TYR A 80 11.91 -10.20 -15.55
C TYR A 80 13.11 -9.25 -15.74
N GLU A 81 13.95 -9.55 -16.73
CA GLU A 81 15.17 -8.78 -16.97
C GLU A 81 14.86 -7.32 -17.31
N GLU A 82 13.80 -7.08 -18.08
CA GLU A 82 13.33 -5.76 -18.48
C GLU A 82 12.83 -4.93 -17.29
N ASP A 83 12.29 -5.59 -16.26
CA ASP A 83 11.87 -4.94 -15.02
C ASP A 83 13.08 -4.73 -14.08
N ALA A 84 14.02 -5.68 -14.06
CA ALA A 84 15.23 -5.61 -13.24
C ALA A 84 16.10 -4.39 -13.58
N ILE A 85 16.27 -4.09 -14.87
CA ILE A 85 17.02 -2.90 -15.32
C ILE A 85 16.33 -1.59 -14.94
N ARG A 86 15.02 -1.62 -14.65
CA ARG A 86 14.23 -0.47 -14.23
C ARG A 86 14.25 -0.30 -12.72
N LEU A 87 14.84 -1.20 -11.93
CA LEU A 87 14.92 -1.02 -10.48
C LEU A 87 15.94 0.05 -10.10
N GLY A 88 15.55 0.89 -9.16
CA GLY A 88 16.30 1.99 -8.62
C GLY A 88 17.20 1.54 -7.48
N LYS A 89 18.10 2.45 -7.11
CA LYS A 89 19.05 2.25 -6.02
C LYS A 89 19.02 3.46 -5.10
N LYS A 90 19.30 3.23 -3.82
CA LYS A 90 19.17 4.24 -2.74
C LYS A 90 20.06 5.48 -2.92
N ASP A 91 21.14 5.37 -3.69
CA ASP A 91 22.03 6.47 -4.04
C ASP A 91 21.32 7.52 -4.92
N LYS A 92 20.39 7.08 -5.78
CA LYS A 92 19.56 7.95 -6.61
C LYS A 92 18.18 8.21 -6.01
N PHE A 93 17.59 7.21 -5.36
CA PHE A 93 16.26 7.25 -4.78
C PHE A 93 16.31 6.89 -3.28
N PRO A 94 16.69 7.84 -2.41
CA PRO A 94 16.98 7.55 -1.00
C PRO A 94 15.74 7.46 -0.10
N TYR A 95 14.57 7.85 -0.58
CA TYR A 95 13.34 7.93 0.21
C TYR A 95 12.41 6.78 -0.12
N VAL A 96 11.72 6.27 0.91
CA VAL A 96 10.66 5.27 0.71
C VAL A 96 9.43 5.97 0.15
N GLY A 97 9.06 5.60 -1.08
CA GLY A 97 7.78 5.97 -1.66
C GLY A 97 6.71 4.94 -1.30
N THR A 98 5.53 5.41 -0.90
CA THR A 98 4.33 4.57 -0.73
C THR A 98 3.12 5.26 -1.35
N THR A 99 2.17 4.48 -1.84
CA THR A 99 0.92 5.00 -2.42
C THR A 99 -0.27 4.45 -1.64
N TYR A 100 -1.25 5.30 -1.37
CA TYR A 100 -2.43 4.97 -0.58
C TYR A 100 -3.66 5.70 -1.13
N ARG A 101 -4.79 5.55 -0.46
CA ARG A 101 -6.09 6.12 -0.86
C ARG A 101 -6.50 7.21 0.11
N LEU A 102 -7.27 8.17 -0.39
CA LEU A 102 -7.97 9.16 0.43
C LEU A 102 -9.45 8.81 0.49
N THR A 103 -10.08 9.07 1.63
CA THR A 103 -11.50 8.75 1.89
C THR A 103 -12.42 9.29 0.79
N GLU A 104 -12.12 10.47 0.27
CA GLU A 104 -12.94 11.19 -0.69
C GLU A 104 -12.81 10.64 -2.12
N HIS A 105 -11.78 9.84 -2.42
CA HIS A 105 -11.54 9.30 -3.75
C HIS A 105 -11.52 7.77 -3.84
N PHE A 106 -12.31 7.25 -4.78
CA PHE A 106 -12.25 5.85 -5.16
C PHE A 106 -11.46 5.70 -6.46
N HIS A 107 -10.19 5.31 -6.30
CA HIS A 107 -9.21 5.21 -7.38
C HIS A 107 -9.24 6.47 -8.26
N THR A 108 -9.23 6.29 -9.58
CA THR A 108 -9.34 7.37 -10.58
C THR A 108 -10.77 7.60 -11.05
N TRP A 109 -11.79 7.03 -10.39
CA TRP A 109 -13.18 7.14 -10.85
C TRP A 109 -13.85 8.39 -10.28
N THR A 110 -13.91 8.54 -8.95
CA THR A 110 -14.77 9.57 -8.35
C THR A 110 -14.31 11.00 -8.62
N LYS A 111 -13.13 11.23 -9.19
CA LYS A 111 -12.75 12.54 -9.76
C LYS A 111 -13.67 13.05 -10.87
N HIS A 112 -14.52 12.19 -11.44
CA HIS A 112 -15.57 12.57 -12.37
C HIS A 112 -16.87 13.03 -11.67
N ALA A 113 -17.00 12.78 -10.37
CA ALA A 113 -18.12 13.25 -9.56
C ALA A 113 -17.76 14.58 -8.90
N LEU A 114 -18.58 15.61 -9.16
CA LEU A 114 -18.27 16.98 -8.74
C LEU A 114 -18.03 17.13 -7.24
N LEU A 115 -18.83 16.47 -6.39
CA LEU A 115 -18.69 16.59 -4.93
C LEU A 115 -17.34 16.07 -4.43
N ASN A 116 -16.87 14.95 -4.96
CA ASN A 116 -15.57 14.39 -4.60
C ASN A 116 -14.44 15.30 -5.07
N SER A 117 -14.55 15.83 -6.29
CA SER A 117 -13.58 16.78 -6.84
C SER A 117 -13.61 18.15 -6.16
N ILE A 118 -14.62 18.46 -5.35
CA ILE A 118 -14.59 19.64 -4.47
C ILE A 118 -13.87 19.29 -3.16
N ALA A 119 -14.12 18.10 -2.61
CA ALA A 119 -13.57 17.66 -1.34
C ALA A 119 -12.04 17.43 -1.40
N GLN A 120 -11.56 16.81 -2.48
CA GLN A 120 -10.13 16.64 -2.77
C GLN A 120 -9.85 17.08 -4.21
N PRO A 121 -9.65 18.39 -4.46
CA PRO A 121 -9.65 18.93 -5.82
C PRO A 121 -8.35 18.67 -6.60
N GLU A 122 -7.23 18.48 -5.90
CA GLU A 122 -5.92 18.42 -6.51
C GLU A 122 -5.03 17.35 -5.90
N GLN A 123 -4.07 16.88 -6.70
CA GLN A 123 -3.08 15.92 -6.27
C GLN A 123 -2.05 16.56 -5.33
N PHE A 124 -1.75 15.87 -4.23
CA PHE A 124 -0.69 16.24 -3.31
C PHE A 124 0.15 15.01 -2.91
N VAL A 125 1.28 15.27 -2.27
CA VAL A 125 2.12 14.27 -1.58
C VAL A 125 2.33 14.71 -0.14
N GLU A 126 2.44 13.72 0.73
CA GLU A 126 2.79 13.93 2.14
C GLU A 126 4.28 13.70 2.34
N ILE A 127 4.94 14.66 2.99
CA ILE A 127 6.33 14.56 3.40
C ILE A 127 6.48 15.00 4.85
N SER A 128 7.43 14.41 5.56
CA SER A 128 7.72 14.81 6.94
C SER A 128 8.28 16.23 6.98
N GLU A 129 8.07 16.92 8.11
CA GLU A 129 8.62 18.27 8.27
C GLU A 129 10.15 18.32 8.15
N GLY A 130 10.84 17.31 8.68
CA GLY A 130 12.30 17.24 8.60
C GLY A 130 12.78 17.13 7.16
N LEU A 131 12.11 16.31 6.36
CA LEU A 131 12.40 16.20 4.94
C LEU A 131 12.09 17.51 4.21
N ALA A 132 10.91 18.09 4.44
CA ALA A 132 10.51 19.37 3.85
C ALA A 132 11.53 20.48 4.16
N LYS A 133 11.94 20.63 5.43
CA LYS A 133 12.98 21.58 5.86
C LYS A 133 14.32 21.34 5.17
N SER A 134 14.77 20.08 5.08
CA SER A 134 16.03 19.73 4.41
C SER A 134 16.04 20.04 2.91
N LYS A 135 14.86 20.07 2.27
CA LYS A 135 14.68 20.37 0.86
C LYS A 135 14.20 21.80 0.59
N GLY A 136 13.97 22.60 1.63
CA GLY A 136 13.46 23.97 1.50
C GLY A 136 12.03 24.06 0.94
N ILE A 137 11.17 23.06 1.23
CA ILE A 137 9.80 22.99 0.73
C ILE A 137 8.85 23.55 1.80
N ALA A 138 8.10 24.62 1.47
CA ALA A 138 7.05 25.15 2.32
C ALA A 138 5.72 24.37 2.14
N ASN A 139 4.72 24.68 2.96
CA ASN A 139 3.43 23.99 2.85
C ASN A 139 2.68 24.54 1.63
N GLY A 140 2.13 23.66 0.80
CA GLY A 140 1.42 24.05 -0.42
C GLY A 140 2.34 24.37 -1.60
N ASP A 141 3.66 24.31 -1.43
CA ASP A 141 4.62 24.46 -2.52
C ASP A 141 4.48 23.32 -3.53
N TRP A 142 4.77 23.63 -4.79
CA TRP A 142 4.84 22.62 -5.84
C TRP A 142 6.15 21.87 -5.74
N GLY A 143 6.05 20.55 -5.62
CA GLY A 143 7.17 19.63 -5.61
C GLY A 143 7.13 18.68 -6.80
N GLU A 144 8.31 18.14 -7.14
CA GLU A 144 8.45 17.02 -8.05
C GLU A 144 8.91 15.81 -7.25
N SER A 145 8.11 14.74 -7.25
CA SER A 145 8.54 13.43 -6.77
C SER A 145 9.07 12.63 -7.96
N GLN A 146 10.28 12.12 -7.84
CA GLN A 146 10.93 11.33 -8.90
C GLN A 146 11.25 9.92 -8.39
N GLN A 147 10.76 8.93 -9.13
CA GLN A 147 11.29 7.56 -9.14
C GLN A 147 11.82 7.29 -10.57
N GLN A 148 11.61 6.12 -11.19
CA GLN A 148 11.85 5.99 -12.64
C GLN A 148 10.86 6.81 -13.50
N THR A 149 9.80 7.35 -12.90
CA THR A 149 8.86 8.27 -13.54
C THR A 149 8.62 9.48 -12.63
N ARG A 150 8.35 10.63 -13.23
CA ARG A 150 8.19 11.93 -12.55
C ARG A 150 6.72 12.23 -12.31
N VAL A 151 6.40 12.68 -11.10
CA VAL A 151 5.05 13.14 -10.73
C VAL A 151 5.17 14.50 -10.06
N TYR A 152 4.42 15.47 -10.59
CA TYR A 152 4.32 16.82 -10.04
C TYR A 152 3.07 16.94 -9.18
N SER A 153 3.21 17.47 -7.96
CA SER A 153 2.09 17.58 -7.00
C SER A 153 2.38 18.65 -5.95
N ARG A 154 1.36 19.08 -5.20
CA ARG A 154 1.56 19.97 -4.05
C ARG A 154 2.11 19.21 -2.84
N GLY A 155 3.06 19.81 -2.12
CA GLY A 155 3.56 19.26 -0.86
C GLY A 155 2.68 19.68 0.31
N CYS A 156 2.16 18.71 1.07
CA CYS A 156 1.43 18.96 2.32
C CYS A 156 2.29 18.56 3.53
N ARG A 157 2.40 19.46 4.52
CA ARG A 157 3.00 19.13 5.83
C ARG A 157 1.98 18.36 6.67
N GLY A 158 2.44 17.32 7.38
CA GLY A 158 1.61 16.44 8.21
C GLY A 158 1.10 17.04 9.53
N ASP A 159 0.52 18.24 9.49
CA ASP A 159 -0.31 18.75 10.60
C ASP A 159 -1.74 18.16 10.47
N PRO A 160 -2.48 17.93 11.59
CA PRO A 160 -3.86 17.44 11.54
C PRO A 160 -4.76 18.35 10.69
N PRO A 161 -5.88 17.85 10.12
CA PRO A 161 -6.53 18.48 8.98
C PRO A 161 -7.33 19.72 9.40
N THR A 162 -6.66 20.86 9.54
CA THR A 162 -7.29 22.17 9.33
C THR A 162 -7.17 22.50 7.86
N ALA A 163 -8.20 22.12 7.11
CA ALA A 163 -8.41 22.53 5.73
C ALA A 163 -8.58 24.05 5.66
N HIS A 164 -7.47 24.79 5.54
CA HIS A 164 -7.48 26.16 5.08
C HIS A 164 -7.11 26.16 3.60
N VAL A 165 -8.14 26.04 2.75
CA VAL A 165 -8.02 26.31 1.31
C VAL A 165 -7.94 27.83 1.13
N GLU A 166 -6.75 28.39 1.25
CA GLU A 166 -6.49 29.75 0.78
C GLU A 166 -6.25 29.70 -0.74
N ARG A 167 -7.21 30.22 -1.51
CA ARG A 167 -7.08 30.40 -2.96
C ARG A 167 -6.08 31.51 -3.25
N GLN A 168 -4.79 31.18 -3.34
CA GLN A 168 -3.86 32.01 -4.09
C GLN A 168 -3.74 31.45 -5.50
N ARG A 169 -4.37 32.17 -6.45
CA ARG A 169 -4.13 31.98 -7.90
C ARG A 169 -2.61 32.13 -8.12
N PRO A 170 -1.95 31.28 -8.93
CA PRO A 170 -0.59 31.59 -9.35
C PRO A 170 -0.65 32.85 -10.21
N ALA A 171 -0.05 33.93 -9.70
CA ALA A 171 0.35 35.05 -10.54
C ALA A 171 1.39 34.54 -11.54
N GLY A 172 1.06 34.61 -12.82
CA GLY A 172 2.04 34.62 -13.91
C GLY A 172 2.97 33.41 -14.01
N ARG A 173 2.46 32.29 -14.51
CA ARG A 173 3.24 31.45 -15.43
C ARG A 173 2.28 30.73 -16.36
N ASN A 174 2.20 31.24 -17.59
CA ASN A 174 1.31 30.74 -18.60
C ASN A 174 1.61 29.26 -18.89
N ARG A 175 0.50 28.54 -19.02
CA ARG A 175 0.36 27.21 -19.60
C ARG A 175 1.06 27.20 -20.97
N TRP A 176 1.90 26.19 -21.20
CA TRP A 176 2.49 25.83 -22.51
C TRP A 176 3.46 26.86 -23.09
N ASP A 177 4.74 26.74 -22.75
CA ASP A 177 5.83 27.22 -23.61
C ASP A 177 6.53 26.00 -24.26
N PRO A 178 6.30 25.73 -25.55
CA PRO A 178 6.99 24.67 -26.28
C PRO A 178 8.50 24.87 -26.40
N ALA A 179 9.05 26.06 -26.08
CA ALA A 179 10.47 26.36 -26.23
C ALA A 179 11.36 25.85 -25.08
N ALA A 180 10.78 25.26 -24.02
CA ALA A 180 11.54 24.67 -22.91
C ALA A 180 11.93 23.19 -23.14
N LEU A 181 11.55 22.60 -24.28
CA LEU A 181 11.95 21.26 -24.71
C LEU A 181 12.78 21.42 -25.99
N GLY A 182 14.10 21.53 -25.86
CA GLY A 182 15.02 21.78 -26.98
C GLY A 182 14.93 20.74 -28.11
N LEU A 183 14.11 21.07 -29.10
CA LEU A 183 14.17 20.67 -30.50
C LEU A 183 14.03 21.93 -31.36
#